data_AF-A0A6I1E2X8-F1
#
_entry.id   AF-A0A6I1E2X8-F1
#
_cell.length_a   1.000
_cell.length_b   1.000
_cell.length_c   1.000
_cell.angle_alpha   90.00
_cell.angle_beta   90.00
_cell.angle_gamma   90.00
#
_symmetry.space_group_name_H-M   'P 1'
#
loop_
_entity.id
_entity.type
_entity.pdbx_description
1 polymer ?
#
loop_
_entity_poly.entity_id
_entity_poly.type
_entity_poly.pdbx_seq_one_letter_code
_entity_poly.pdbx_strand_id
1 'polypeptide(L)'
;AEAVAGADLVFVSTPVSAMGTVLSALKPGLSNGVIVTDGGSVKGNVVNAARDALGAHYARFVPGHPIAGKEKSGVSAADAKLYRDHRVILTPTDATDPAATARVRAL
;
A
#
# COMPACT_ATOMS: atom_id res chain seq x y z
N ALA A 1 6.58 -11.70 7.68
CA ALA A 1 7.92 -11.64 7.06
C ALA A 1 8.04 -12.56 5.85
N GLU A 2 7.87 -13.89 5.98
CA GLU A 2 8.05 -14.83 4.85
C GLU A 2 7.21 -14.51 3.61
N ALA A 3 5.95 -14.12 3.79
CA ALA A 3 5.03 -13.78 2.70
C ALA A 3 5.48 -12.64 1.77
N VAL A 4 6.48 -11.85 2.15
CA VAL A 4 7.02 -10.74 1.34
C VAL A 4 8.47 -10.97 0.90
N ALA A 5 9.04 -12.14 1.20
CA ALA A 5 10.39 -12.47 0.79
C ALA A 5 10.48 -12.55 -0.74
N GLY A 6 11.39 -11.78 -1.34
CA GLY A 6 11.60 -11.74 -2.79
C GLY A 6 10.56 -10.94 -3.59
N ALA A 7 9.60 -10.27 -2.93
CA ALA A 7 8.64 -9.43 -3.63
C ALA A 7 9.30 -8.14 -4.17
N ASP A 8 8.90 -7.70 -5.36
CA ASP A 8 9.26 -6.37 -5.87
C ASP A 8 8.30 -5.28 -5.32
N LEU A 9 7.05 -5.67 -5.04
CA LEU A 9 5.99 -4.81 -4.56
C LEU A 9 5.05 -5.56 -3.62
N VAL A 10 4.59 -4.86 -2.58
CA VAL A 10 3.60 -5.34 -1.63
C VAL A 10 2.40 -4.40 -1.63
N PHE A 11 1.22 -4.93 -1.97
CA PHE A 11 -0.05 -4.21 -1.93
C PHE A 11 -0.84 -4.63 -0.68
N VAL A 12 -1.04 -3.70 0.26
CA VAL A 12 -1.73 -3.98 1.54
C VAL A 12 -3.20 -3.58 1.44
N SER A 13 -4.09 -4.58 1.49
CA SER A 13 -5.55 -4.42 1.36
C SER A 13 -6.32 -4.74 2.64
N THR A 14 -5.69 -4.61 3.80
CA THR A 14 -6.35 -4.82 5.09
C THR A 14 -7.18 -3.60 5.51
N PRO A 15 -8.12 -3.75 6.46
CA PRO A 15 -8.80 -2.60 7.05
C PRO A 15 -7.78 -1.58 7.59
N VAL A 16 -8.09 -0.29 7.46
CA VAL A 16 -7.19 0.81 7.87
C VAL A 16 -6.76 0.67 9.34
N SER A 17 -7.63 0.18 10.22
CA SER A 17 -7.33 -0.07 11.63
C SER A 17 -6.25 -1.12 11.87
N ALA A 18 -6.03 -2.05 10.94
CA ALA A 18 -5.03 -3.11 11.03
C ALA A 18 -3.70 -2.76 10.34
N MET A 19 -3.61 -1.60 9.68
CA MET A 19 -2.49 -1.22 8.82
C MET A 19 -1.14 -1.26 9.56
N GLY A 20 -1.06 -0.62 10.73
CA GLY A 20 0.18 -0.58 11.52
C GLY A 20 0.68 -1.97 11.91
N THR A 21 -0.20 -2.81 12.47
CA THR A 21 0.13 -4.20 12.86
C THR A 21 0.64 -5.01 11.67
N VAL A 22 -0.03 -4.91 10.52
CA VAL A 22 0.38 -5.62 9.31
C VAL A 22 1.73 -5.14 8.83
N LEU A 23 1.94 -3.83 8.67
CA LEU A 23 3.20 -3.26 8.22
C LEU A 23 4.38 -3.64 9.14
N SER A 24 4.17 -3.63 10.46
CA SER A 24 5.18 -4.09 11.43
C SER A 24 5.53 -5.57 11.25
N ALA A 25 4.55 -6.43 10.98
CA ALA A 25 4.78 -7.87 10.77
C ALA A 25 5.45 -8.18 9.40
N LEU A 26 5.26 -7.30 8.41
CA LEU A 26 5.87 -7.42 7.09
C LEU A 26 7.32 -6.92 7.08
N LYS A 27 7.61 -5.82 7.80
CA LYS A 27 8.91 -5.13 7.79
C LYS A 27 10.14 -6.04 7.83
N PRO A 28 10.24 -7.08 8.69
CA PRO A 28 11.46 -7.90 8.74
C PRO A 28 11.76 -8.68 7.45
N GLY A 29 10.77 -8.86 6.56
CA GLY A 29 10.94 -9.55 5.27
C GLY A 29 11.11 -8.61 4.08
N LEU A 30 11.05 -7.29 4.27
CA LEU A 30 11.18 -6.32 3.18
C LEU A 30 12.65 -6.10 2.84
N SER A 31 13.04 -6.42 1.61
CA SER A 31 14.35 -6.02 1.08
C SER A 31 14.36 -4.51 0.79
N ASN A 32 15.55 -3.90 0.69
CA ASN A 32 15.68 -2.44 0.57
C ASN A 32 14.93 -1.83 -0.64
N GLY A 33 14.77 -2.61 -1.72
CA GLY A 33 14.15 -2.14 -2.96
C GLY A 33 12.63 -2.31 -3.02
N VAL A 34 12.03 -3.08 -2.11
CA VAL A 34 10.59 -3.38 -2.18
C VAL A 34 9.78 -2.09 -2.06
N ILE A 35 8.76 -1.94 -2.90
CA ILE A 35 7.79 -0.86 -2.78
C ILE A 35 6.60 -1.38 -1.98
N VAL A 36 6.15 -0.62 -0.99
CA VAL A 36 4.91 -0.92 -0.26
C VAL A 36 3.86 0.11 -0.65
N THR A 37 2.66 -0.33 -0.97
CA THR A 37 1.51 0.55 -1.22
C THR A 37 0.24 -0.05 -0.63
N ASP A 38 -0.86 0.70 -0.60
CA ASP A 38 -2.11 0.29 0.03
C ASP A 38 -3.35 0.67 -0.80
N GLY A 39 -4.50 0.16 -0.36
CA GLY A 39 -5.81 0.52 -0.90
C GLY A 39 -6.75 1.19 0.11
N GLY A 40 -6.27 1.57 1.29
CA GLY A 40 -7.10 2.07 2.39
C GLY A 40 -7.84 3.38 2.06
N SER A 41 -9.02 3.58 2.63
CA SER A 41 -9.84 4.77 2.33
C SER A 41 -9.41 6.05 3.04
N VAL A 42 -8.62 5.96 4.11
CA VAL A 42 -8.21 7.11 4.94
C VAL A 42 -6.69 7.21 4.96
N LYS A 43 -6.14 8.31 4.42
CA LYS A 43 -4.69 8.43 4.20
C LYS A 43 -3.89 8.99 5.36
N GLY A 44 -4.44 9.91 6.16
CA GLY A 44 -3.73 10.42 7.35
C GLY A 44 -3.34 9.30 8.32
N ASN A 45 -4.29 8.44 8.69
CA ASN A 45 -4.05 7.32 9.60
C ASN A 45 -3.08 6.29 9.00
N VAL A 46 -3.22 5.97 7.72
CA VAL A 46 -2.33 5.02 7.02
C VAL A 46 -0.90 5.56 6.97
N VAL A 47 -0.73 6.84 6.63
CA VAL A 47 0.59 7.49 6.56
C VAL A 47 1.28 7.46 7.94
N ASN A 48 0.56 7.82 9.00
CA ASN A 48 1.09 7.78 10.36
C ASN A 48 1.48 6.36 10.78
N ALA A 49 0.58 5.39 10.58
CA ALA A 49 0.85 3.99 10.89
C ALA A 49 2.05 3.43 10.11
N ALA A 50 2.18 3.79 8.83
CA ALA A 50 3.31 3.37 8.00
C ALA A 50 4.63 4.01 8.44
N ARG A 51 4.61 5.29 8.83
CA ARG A 51 5.79 5.98 9.35
C ARG A 51 6.33 5.31 10.60
N ASP A 52 5.45 4.98 11.54
CA ASP A 52 5.83 4.34 12.80
C ASP A 52 6.29 2.88 12.57
N ALA A 53 5.58 2.14 11.71
CA ALA A 53 5.89 0.73 11.47
C ALA A 53 7.18 0.55 10.66
N LEU A 54 7.32 1.22 9.51
CA LEU A 54 8.33 0.89 8.50
C LEU A 54 9.72 1.47 8.80
N GLY A 55 9.84 2.48 9.65
CA GLY A 55 11.14 3.12 9.96
C GLY A 55 11.86 3.59 8.69
N ALA A 56 13.12 3.18 8.50
CA ALA A 56 13.90 3.56 7.30
C ALA A 56 13.26 3.12 5.97
N HIS A 57 12.46 2.05 5.96
CA HIS A 57 11.77 1.58 4.76
C HIS A 57 10.57 2.48 4.38
N TYR A 58 10.16 3.42 5.24
CA TYR A 58 9.05 4.33 4.97
C TYR A 58 9.24 5.15 3.68
N ALA A 59 10.49 5.46 3.29
CA ALA A 59 10.77 6.13 2.02
C ALA A 59 10.27 5.36 0.79
N ARG A 60 10.09 4.04 0.89
CA ARG A 60 9.57 3.18 -0.18
C ARG A 60 8.06 2.92 -0.07
N PHE A 61 7.38 3.59 0.86
CA PHE A 61 5.93 3.53 0.99
C PHE A 61 5.23 4.59 0.14
N VAL A 62 4.31 4.15 -0.72
CA VAL A 62 3.48 5.00 -1.59
C VAL A 62 2.02 4.83 -1.17
N PRO A 63 1.44 5.76 -0.39
CA PRO A 63 0.05 5.63 0.03
C PRO A 63 -0.90 5.80 -1.16
N GLY A 64 -1.90 4.91 -1.28
CA GLY A 64 -2.82 4.86 -2.41
C GLY A 64 -4.27 4.67 -1.98
N HIS A 65 -5.20 5.32 -2.66
CA HIS A 65 -6.64 5.09 -2.46
C HIS A 65 -7.35 4.97 -3.82
N PRO A 66 -7.65 3.74 -4.26
CA PRO A 66 -8.55 3.51 -5.37
C PRO A 66 -9.97 3.99 -4.98
N ILE A 67 -10.50 4.93 -5.75
CA ILE A 67 -11.91 5.35 -5.68
C ILE A 67 -12.73 4.37 -6.51
N ALA A 68 -12.72 3.11 -6.05
CA ALA A 68 -13.32 1.98 -6.71
C ALA A 68 -13.85 1.02 -5.65
N GLY A 69 -15.05 0.49 -5.86
CA GLY A 69 -15.70 -0.41 -4.93
C GLY A 69 -17.07 -0.80 -5.45
N LYS A 70 -17.55 -1.96 -4.99
CA LYS A 70 -18.92 -2.43 -5.23
C LYS A 70 -19.58 -2.61 -3.87
N GLU A 71 -20.90 -2.69 -3.84
CA GLU A 71 -21.66 -2.98 -2.61
C GLU A 71 -21.36 -4.37 -2.03
N LYS A 72 -20.68 -5.22 -2.80
CA LYS A 72 -20.32 -6.59 -2.42
C LYS A 72 -18.89 -6.65 -1.87
N SER A 73 -18.74 -7.34 -0.74
CA SER A 73 -17.48 -7.54 -0.03
C SER A 73 -16.97 -8.98 -0.16
N GLY A 74 -15.68 -9.17 0.13
CA GLY A 74 -15.04 -10.49 0.14
C GLY A 74 -14.40 -10.88 -1.20
N VAL A 75 -13.50 -11.88 -1.15
CA VAL A 75 -12.70 -12.31 -2.31
C VAL A 75 -13.56 -12.83 -3.48
N SER A 76 -14.73 -13.40 -3.20
CA SER A 76 -15.67 -13.86 -4.23
C SER A 76 -16.26 -12.70 -5.06
N ALA A 77 -16.20 -11.47 -4.58
CA ALA A 77 -16.62 -10.27 -5.30
C ALA A 77 -15.47 -9.56 -6.03
N ALA A 78 -14.25 -10.10 -5.98
CA ALA A 78 -13.09 -9.52 -6.66
C ALA A 78 -13.30 -9.46 -8.18
N ASP A 79 -12.85 -8.38 -8.80
CA ASP A 79 -12.98 -8.13 -10.22
C ASP A 79 -11.67 -7.58 -10.79
N ALA A 80 -11.12 -8.26 -11.79
CA ALA A 80 -9.89 -7.83 -12.48
C ALA A 80 -10.03 -6.48 -13.20
N LYS A 81 -11.25 -5.98 -13.40
CA LYS A 81 -11.56 -4.68 -13.99
C LYS A 81 -11.89 -3.61 -12.95
N LEU A 82 -11.86 -3.92 -11.65
CA LEU A 82 -12.36 -3.04 -10.59
C LEU A 82 -11.83 -1.60 -10.68
N TYR A 83 -10.55 -1.43 -11.04
CA TYR A 83 -9.90 -0.12 -11.07
C TYR A 83 -9.95 0.57 -12.44
N ARG A 84 -10.42 -0.10 -13.50
CA ARG A 84 -10.48 0.50 -14.85
C ARG A 84 -11.46 1.66 -14.85
N ASP A 85 -11.07 2.76 -15.48
CA ASP A 85 -11.86 4.00 -15.57
C ASP A 85 -12.24 4.61 -14.21
N HIS A 86 -11.57 4.17 -13.13
CA HIS A 86 -11.71 4.74 -11.79
C HIS A 86 -10.44 5.52 -11.42
N ARG A 87 -10.61 6.52 -10.56
CA ARG A 87 -9.48 7.30 -10.04
C ARG A 87 -8.74 6.47 -8.99
N VAL A 88 -7.42 6.47 -9.06
CA VAL A 88 -6.55 6.04 -7.95
C VAL A 88 -5.79 7.26 -7.47
N ILE A 89 -6.02 7.63 -6.21
CA ILE A 89 -5.37 8.80 -5.60
C ILE A 89 -4.10 8.32 -4.91
N LEU A 90 -2.93 8.74 -5.39
CA LEU A 90 -1.66 8.56 -4.70
C LEU A 90 -1.38 9.81 -3.86
N THR A 91 -0.94 9.61 -2.61
CA THR A 91 -0.61 10.72 -1.70
C THR A 91 0.82 10.56 -1.17
N PRO A 92 1.84 10.67 -2.05
CA PRO A 92 3.24 10.64 -1.60
C PRO A 92 3.50 11.76 -0.60
N THR A 93 4.42 11.51 0.33
CA THR A 93 4.91 12.52 1.28
C THR A 93 6.30 13.01 0.85
N ASP A 94 6.82 14.05 1.51
CA ASP A 94 8.18 14.55 1.21
C ASP A 94 9.28 13.48 1.38
N ALA A 95 9.03 12.47 2.21
CA ALA A 95 9.93 11.34 2.41
C ALA A 95 9.76 10.22 1.37
N THR A 96 8.66 10.21 0.61
CA THR A 96 8.37 9.16 -0.36
C THR A 96 9.29 9.31 -1.57
N ASP A 97 9.99 8.24 -1.92
CA ASP A 97 10.84 8.16 -3.10
C ASP A 97 10.01 8.44 -4.38
N PRO A 98 10.35 9.49 -5.16
CA PRO A 98 9.66 9.80 -6.40
C PRO A 98 9.68 8.66 -7.42
N ALA A 99 10.75 7.86 -7.46
CA ALA A 99 10.85 6.70 -8.36
C ALA A 99 9.88 5.58 -7.94
N ALA A 100 9.66 5.38 -6.63
CA ALA A 100 8.65 4.45 -6.14
C ALA A 100 7.23 4.92 -6.55
N THR A 101 6.95 6.22 -6.40
CA THR A 101 5.66 6.80 -6.82
C THR A 101 5.43 6.64 -8.32
N ALA A 102 6.44 6.92 -9.14
CA ALA A 102 6.39 6.73 -10.59
C ALA A 102 6.11 5.26 -10.96
N ARG A 103 6.74 4.32 -10.26
CA ARG A 103 6.52 2.88 -10.49
C ARG A 103 5.09 2.45 -10.15
N VAL A 104 4.53 2.89 -9.02
CA VAL A 104 3.14 2.57 -8.63
C VAL A 104 2.14 3.18 -9.60
N ARG A 105 2.39 4.41 -10.08
CA ARG A 105 1.52 5.07 -11.07
C ARG A 105 1.47 4.36 -12.43
N ALA A 106 2.51 3.62 -12.78
CA ALA A 106 2.63 2.93 -14.08
C ALA A 106 1.99 1.54 -14.11
N LEU A 107 1.49 1.04 -12.97
CA LEU A 107 0.73 -0.21 -12.86
C LEU A 107 -0.73 -0.03 -13.29
#